data_AF-A0A9D0HQC7-F1
#
_entry.id   AF-A0A9D0HQC7-F1
#
_cell.length_a   1.000
_cell.length_b   1.000
_cell.length_c   1.000
_cell.angle_alpha   90.00
_cell.angle_beta   90.00
_cell.angle_gamma   90.00
#
_symmetry.space_group_name_H-M   'P 1'
#
loop_
_entity.id
_entity.type
_entity.pdbx_description
1 polymer ?
#
loop_
_entity_poly.entity_id
_entity_poly.type
_entity_poly.pdbx_seq_one_letter_code
_entity_poly.pdbx_strand_id
1 'polypeptide(L)'
;MEKLLDFLNNILFLANSMSIYILIGLLIAGLLKELLPNDFVSSHLGKGGTASVVKATLFGIPMPVCSCSVIPLAKSLQKEGASKGAVQSFLISTPITGADSILATASFFGWFFTLYRVVTSIIIAITAGILQNIFDKKEEKKKSI
;
A
#
# COMPACT_ATOMS: atom_id res chain seq x y z
N MET A 1 -28.07 -9.31 -30.12
CA MET A 1 -27.37 -10.50 -29.58
C MET A 1 -25.86 -10.38 -29.78
N GLU A 2 -25.37 -9.90 -30.93
CA GLU A 2 -23.94 -9.67 -31.21
C GLU A 2 -23.22 -8.76 -30.20
N LYS A 3 -23.79 -7.61 -29.82
CA LYS A 3 -23.17 -6.73 -28.81
C LYS A 3 -22.92 -7.39 -27.45
N LEU A 4 -23.72 -8.39 -27.08
CA LEU A 4 -23.56 -9.12 -25.82
C LEU A 4 -22.41 -10.15 -25.95
N LEU A 5 -22.29 -10.80 -27.10
CA LEU A 5 -21.19 -11.71 -27.40
C LEU A 5 -19.85 -10.97 -27.53
N ASP A 6 -19.84 -9.78 -28.15
CA ASP A 6 -18.65 -8.93 -28.18
C ASP A 6 -18.24 -8.47 -26.78
N PHE A 7 -19.20 -8.10 -25.94
CA PHE A 7 -18.92 -7.72 -24.55
C PHE A 7 -18.31 -8.89 -23.75
N LEU A 8 -18.86 -10.11 -23.89
CA LEU A 8 -18.33 -11.33 -23.26
C LEU A 8 -16.93 -11.69 -23.77
N ASN A 9 -16.69 -11.60 -25.08
CA ASN A 9 -15.38 -11.84 -25.67
C ASN A 9 -14.33 -10.82 -25.19
N ASN A 10 -14.70 -9.54 -25.08
CA ASN A 10 -13.79 -8.52 -24.57
C ASN A 10 -13.44 -8.75 -23.09
N ILE A 11 -14.42 -9.13 -22.26
CA ILE A 11 -14.16 -9.48 -20.86
C ILE A 11 -13.23 -10.68 -20.76
N LEU A 12 -13.50 -11.75 -21.51
CA LEU A 12 -12.65 -12.95 -21.53
C LEU A 12 -11.24 -12.64 -22.05
N PHE A 13 -11.11 -11.80 -23.07
CA PHE A 13 -9.83 -11.36 -23.60
C PHE A 13 -9.02 -10.56 -22.57
N LEU A 14 -9.63 -9.60 -21.88
CA LEU A 14 -8.99 -8.83 -20.81
C LEU A 14 -8.62 -9.73 -19.62
N ALA A 15 -9.52 -10.62 -19.21
CA ALA A 15 -9.29 -11.54 -18.10
C ALA A 15 -8.11 -12.48 -18.40
N ASN A 16 -8.05 -13.05 -19.60
CA ASN A 16 -6.94 -13.90 -20.02
C ASN A 16 -5.61 -13.09 -20.08
N SER A 17 -5.65 -11.87 -20.61
CA SER A 17 -4.48 -11.00 -20.69
C SER A 17 -3.92 -10.61 -19.32
N MET A 18 -4.78 -10.40 -18.32
CA MET A 18 -4.38 -10.03 -16.95
C MET A 18 -4.05 -11.25 -16.07
N SER A 19 -4.54 -12.44 -16.43
CA SER A 19 -4.42 -13.65 -15.61
C SER A 19 -2.97 -13.98 -15.26
N ILE A 20 -2.06 -13.90 -16.23
CA ILE A 20 -0.64 -14.21 -16.05
C ILE A 20 0.04 -13.26 -15.05
N TYR A 21 -0.29 -11.97 -15.12
CA TYR A 21 0.24 -10.96 -14.19
C TYR A 21 -0.30 -11.14 -12.79
N ILE A 22 -1.59 -11.49 -12.64
CA ILE A 22 -2.21 -11.77 -11.34
C ILE A 22 -1.61 -13.04 -10.73
N LEU A 23 -1.42 -14.11 -11.50
CA LEU A 23 -0.79 -15.35 -11.05
C LEU A 23 0.63 -15.10 -10.52
N ILE A 24 1.44 -14.36 -11.27
CA ILE A 24 2.80 -13.99 -10.85
C ILE A 24 2.76 -13.09 -9.61
N GLY A 25 1.89 -12.08 -9.59
CA GLY A 25 1.72 -11.18 -8.44
C GLY A 25 1.28 -11.91 -7.17
N LEU A 26 0.37 -12.87 -7.27
CA LEU A 26 -0.09 -13.68 -6.15
C LEU A 26 1.00 -14.62 -5.65
N LEU A 27 1.79 -15.20 -6.56
CA LEU A 27 2.92 -16.06 -6.22
C LEU A 27 3.98 -15.27 -5.45
N ILE A 28 4.36 -14.09 -5.95
CA ILE A 28 5.30 -13.19 -5.27
C ILE A 28 4.74 -12.72 -3.92
N ALA A 29 3.46 -12.36 -3.84
CA ALA A 29 2.82 -11.96 -2.59
C ALA A 29 2.80 -13.10 -1.56
N GLY A 30 2.56 -14.34 -2.00
CA GLY A 30 2.64 -15.53 -1.15
C GLY A 30 4.06 -15.78 -0.63
N LEU A 31 5.07 -15.68 -1.49
CA LEU A 31 6.49 -15.75 -1.10
C LEU A 31 6.86 -14.64 -0.13
N LEU A 32 6.43 -13.40 -0.38
CA LEU A 32 6.68 -12.27 0.52
C LEU A 32 6.07 -12.50 1.90
N LYS A 33 4.88 -13.12 1.96
CA LYS A 33 4.22 -13.44 3.22
C LYS A 33 5.00 -14.46 4.05
N GLU A 34 5.64 -15.44 3.39
CA GLU A 34 6.54 -16.39 4.06
C GLU A 34 7.85 -15.70 4.51
N LEU A 35 8.37 -14.78 3.69
CA LEU A 35 9.58 -13.99 3.97
C LEU A 35 9.39 -12.89 5.01
N LEU A 36 8.16 -12.44 5.27
CA LEU A 36 7.79 -11.44 6.28
C LEU A 36 7.11 -12.14 7.47
N PRO A 37 7.87 -12.75 8.40
CA PRO A 37 7.31 -13.33 9.60
C PRO A 37 6.65 -12.26 10.47
N ASN A 38 5.59 -12.65 11.19
CA ASN A 38 4.83 -11.79 12.11
C ASN A 38 5.75 -11.03 13.10
N ASP A 39 6.86 -11.65 13.52
CA ASP A 39 7.87 -11.05 14.39
C ASP A 39 8.62 -9.86 13.77
N PHE A 40 8.80 -9.87 12.44
CA PHE A 40 9.44 -8.77 11.72
C PHE A 40 8.50 -7.56 11.67
N VAL A 41 7.22 -7.79 11.35
CA VAL A 41 6.18 -6.75 11.32
C VAL A 41 5.97 -6.16 12.71
N SER A 42 5.81 -6.99 13.73
CA SER A 42 5.62 -6.51 15.12
C SER A 42 6.86 -5.78 15.67
N SER A 43 8.09 -6.24 15.40
CA SER A 43 9.29 -5.56 15.92
C SER A 43 9.66 -4.27 15.18
N HIS A 44 9.36 -4.17 13.86
CA HIS A 44 9.73 -3.03 13.02
C HIS A 44 8.60 -2.03 12.77
N LEU A 45 7.34 -2.47 12.74
CA LEU A 45 6.15 -1.63 12.52
C LEU A 45 5.23 -1.53 13.75
N GLY A 46 5.41 -2.39 14.76
CA GLY A 46 4.58 -2.41 15.97
C GLY A 46 4.97 -1.40 17.06
N LYS A 47 6.22 -0.92 17.08
CA LYS A 47 6.60 0.20 17.96
C LYS A 47 5.84 1.45 17.51
N GLY A 48 4.82 1.90 18.22
CA GLY A 48 3.99 3.08 17.89
C GLY A 48 4.76 4.40 17.92
N GLY A 49 5.77 4.56 17.08
CA GLY A 49 6.63 5.73 16.95
C GLY A 49 6.85 6.13 15.50
N THR A 50 7.45 7.31 15.30
CA THR A 50 7.75 7.90 13.99
C THR A 50 8.57 6.97 13.09
N ALA A 51 9.44 6.13 13.67
CA ALA A 51 10.25 5.16 12.94
C ALA A 51 9.41 4.09 12.20
N SER A 52 8.29 3.64 12.79
CA SER A 52 7.41 2.64 12.16
C SER A 52 6.63 3.24 11.00
N VAL A 53 6.23 4.51 11.11
CA VAL A 53 5.57 5.28 10.06
C VAL A 53 6.48 5.47 8.85
N VAL A 54 7.74 5.85 9.09
CA VAL A 54 8.75 6.03 8.04
C VAL A 54 9.05 4.70 7.35
N LYS A 55 9.29 3.62 8.11
CA LYS A 55 9.52 2.28 7.54
C LYS A 55 8.34 1.82 6.69
N ALA A 56 7.11 1.95 7.19
CA ALA A 56 5.91 1.56 6.45
C ALA A 56 5.74 2.33 5.13
N THR A 57 6.06 3.62 5.14
CA THR A 57 6.07 4.45 3.93
C THR A 57 7.11 3.95 2.92
N LEU A 58 8.33 3.67 3.36
CA LEU A 58 9.39 3.14 2.50
C LEU A 58 9.04 1.77 1.90
N PHE A 59 8.37 0.90 2.64
CA PHE A 59 7.88 -0.38 2.12
C PHE A 59 6.69 -0.24 1.17
N GLY A 60 5.85 0.80 1.34
CA GLY A 60 4.71 1.09 0.46
C GLY A 60 5.11 1.65 -0.90
N ILE A 61 6.20 2.42 -0.98
CA ILE A 61 6.67 3.06 -2.21
C ILE A 61 6.92 2.08 -3.38
N PRO A 62 7.69 0.99 -3.20
CA PRO A 62 7.98 0.07 -4.30
C PRO A 62 6.84 -0.91 -4.58
N MET A 63 5.80 -0.96 -3.75
CA MET A 63 4.77 -1.98 -3.87
C MET A 63 3.69 -1.58 -4.91
N PRO A 64 3.52 -2.36 -6.00
CA PRO A 64 2.51 -2.09 -7.02
C PRO A 64 1.15 -2.65 -6.57
N VAL A 65 0.54 -1.99 -5.58
CA VAL A 65 -0.75 -2.39 -5.01
C VAL A 65 -1.82 -1.42 -5.48
N CYS A 66 -2.84 -1.93 -6.16
CA CYS A 66 -4.00 -1.12 -6.52
C CYS A 66 -4.93 -0.95 -5.30
N SER A 67 -5.78 0.08 -5.31
CA SER A 67 -6.71 0.38 -4.22
C SER A 67 -7.59 -0.82 -3.81
N CYS A 68 -7.86 -1.74 -4.74
CA CYS A 68 -8.61 -2.97 -4.49
C CYS A 68 -7.90 -3.94 -3.52
N SER A 69 -6.56 -4.00 -3.55
CA SER A 69 -5.76 -4.94 -2.77
C SER A 69 -5.06 -4.29 -1.57
N VAL A 70 -4.91 -2.97 -1.54
CA VAL A 70 -4.24 -2.27 -0.43
C VAL A 70 -5.04 -2.32 0.88
N ILE A 71 -6.38 -2.32 0.81
CA ILE A 71 -7.27 -2.36 1.98
C ILE A 71 -7.16 -3.70 2.74
N PRO A 72 -7.32 -4.88 2.09
CA PRO A 72 -7.16 -6.16 2.79
C PRO A 72 -5.73 -6.36 3.28
N LEU A 73 -4.73 -5.89 2.53
CA LEU A 73 -3.33 -5.93 2.95
C LEU A 73 -3.11 -5.13 4.24
N ALA A 74 -3.60 -3.89 4.29
CA ALA A 74 -3.54 -3.05 5.47
C ALA A 74 -4.23 -3.68 6.69
N LYS A 75 -5.35 -4.36 6.49
CA LYS A 75 -6.03 -5.12 7.55
C LYS A 75 -5.22 -6.33 8.01
N SER A 76 -4.48 -7.00 7.12
CA SER A 76 -3.54 -8.07 7.48
C SER A 76 -2.40 -7.52 8.35
N LEU A 77 -1.72 -6.45 7.89
CA LEU A 77 -0.65 -5.78 8.63
C LEU A 77 -1.10 -5.35 10.04
N GLN A 78 -2.32 -4.84 10.17
CA GLN A 78 -2.89 -4.49 11.47
C GLN A 78 -3.10 -5.72 12.36
N LYS A 79 -3.57 -6.85 11.82
CA LYS A 79 -3.71 -8.11 12.57
C LYS A 79 -2.36 -8.71 12.98
N GLU A 80 -1.32 -8.46 12.20
CA GLU A 80 0.06 -8.92 12.45
C GLU A 80 0.83 -8.02 13.44
N GLY A 81 0.16 -6.98 13.99
CA GLY A 81 0.69 -6.14 15.07
C GLY A 81 1.32 -4.83 14.62
N ALA A 82 1.13 -4.40 13.36
CA ALA A 82 1.56 -3.08 12.92
C ALA A 82 0.75 -1.96 13.63
N SER A 83 1.42 -0.89 14.05
CA SER A 83 0.77 0.27 14.65
C SER A 83 -0.23 0.93 13.69
N LYS A 84 -1.33 1.48 14.19
CA LYS A 84 -2.35 2.14 13.34
C LYS A 84 -1.74 3.26 12.48
N GLY A 85 -0.76 3.99 13.01
CA GLY A 85 -0.03 5.01 12.27
C GLY A 85 0.81 4.45 11.10
N ALA A 86 1.47 3.31 11.29
CA ALA A 86 2.22 2.65 10.24
C ALA A 86 1.30 2.13 9.12
N VAL A 87 0.17 1.50 9.49
CA VAL A 87 -0.85 1.03 8.53
C VAL A 87 -1.43 2.18 7.73
N GLN A 88 -1.75 3.30 8.37
CA GLN A 88 -2.29 4.49 7.70
C GLN A 88 -1.28 5.11 6.74
N SER A 89 -0.01 5.21 7.14
CA SER A 89 1.06 5.75 6.29
C SER A 89 1.32 4.88 5.07
N PHE A 90 1.30 3.56 5.24
CA PHE A 90 1.39 2.59 4.15
C PHE A 90 0.19 2.74 3.19
N LEU A 91 -1.03 2.80 3.72
CA LEU A 91 -2.25 2.98 2.91
C LEU A 91 -2.23 4.23 2.03
N ILE A 92 -1.64 5.32 2.54
CA ILE A 92 -1.58 6.60 1.82
C ILE A 92 -0.45 6.58 0.79
N SER A 93 0.75 6.13 1.17
CA SER A 93 1.91 6.17 0.27
C SER A 93 1.78 5.21 -0.90
N THR A 94 1.39 3.96 -0.67
CA THR A 94 1.32 2.91 -1.69
C THR A 94 0.59 3.30 -2.99
N PRO A 95 -0.67 3.79 -2.97
CA PRO A 95 -1.36 4.19 -4.21
C PRO A 95 -0.80 5.48 -4.81
N ILE A 96 -0.23 6.37 -3.99
CA ILE A 96 0.34 7.64 -4.49
C ILE A 96 1.67 7.37 -5.20
N THR A 97 2.54 6.54 -4.65
CA THR A 97 3.87 6.26 -5.22
C THR A 97 3.97 4.94 -6.00
N GLY A 98 2.85 4.28 -6.29
CA GLY A 98 2.86 3.03 -7.04
C GLY A 98 3.64 3.13 -8.35
N ALA A 99 4.40 2.08 -8.67
CA ALA A 99 5.29 2.03 -9.84
C ALA A 99 4.56 2.40 -11.15
N ASP A 100 3.34 1.88 -11.35
CA ASP A 100 2.51 2.22 -12.52
C ASP A 100 2.21 3.72 -12.64
N SER A 101 1.84 4.35 -11.51
CA SER A 101 1.54 5.78 -11.50
C SER A 101 2.80 6.64 -11.67
N ILE A 102 3.94 6.22 -11.13
CA ILE A 102 5.23 6.89 -11.33
C ILE A 102 5.66 6.80 -12.80
N LEU A 103 5.55 5.62 -13.42
CA LEU A 103 5.90 5.41 -14.83
C LEU A 103 4.99 6.22 -15.77
N ALA A 104 3.69 6.22 -15.50
CA ALA A 104 2.75 7.04 -16.25
C ALA A 104 3.08 8.53 -16.12
N THR A 105 3.27 9.01 -14.89
CA THR A 105 3.58 10.43 -14.64
C THR A 105 4.91 10.84 -15.28
N ALA A 106 5.94 9.99 -15.20
CA ALA A 106 7.24 10.26 -15.82
C ALA A 106 7.14 10.35 -17.35
N SER A 107 6.28 9.53 -17.97
CA SER A 107 6.07 9.54 -19.43
C SER A 107 5.34 10.79 -19.92
N PHE A 108 4.36 11.30 -19.16
CA PHE A 108 3.56 12.45 -19.57
C PHE A 108 4.14 13.81 -19.13
N PHE A 109 4.64 13.90 -17.89
CA PHE A 109 5.03 15.16 -17.25
C PHE A 109 6.54 15.30 -17.04
N GLY A 110 7.32 14.26 -17.34
CA GLY A 110 8.77 14.25 -17.15
C GLY A 110 9.22 13.99 -15.71
N TRP A 111 10.53 13.79 -15.55
CA TRP A 111 11.12 13.31 -14.29
C TRP A 111 11.03 14.31 -13.14
N PHE A 112 11.09 15.61 -13.41
CA PHE A 112 11.02 16.66 -12.39
C PHE A 112 9.68 16.64 -11.63
N PHE A 113 8.57 16.51 -12.35
CA PHE A 113 7.24 16.45 -11.75
C PHE A 113 7.04 15.14 -10.96
N THR A 114 7.55 14.03 -11.49
CA THR A 114 7.55 12.74 -10.79
C THR A 114 8.28 12.82 -9.45
N LEU A 115 9.45 13.46 -9.41
CA LEU A 115 10.22 13.62 -8.17
C LEU A 115 9.46 14.45 -7.13
N TYR A 116 8.87 15.57 -7.56
CA TYR A 116 8.03 16.40 -6.69
C TYR A 116 6.85 15.61 -6.10
N ARG A 117 6.18 14.79 -6.92
CA ARG A 117 5.07 13.93 -6.49
C ARG A 117 5.49 12.92 -5.42
N VAL A 118 6.65 12.28 -5.60
CA VAL A 118 7.19 11.32 -4.63
C VAL A 118 7.54 12.01 -3.32
N VAL A 119 8.23 13.15 -3.36
CA VAL A 119 8.62 13.89 -2.15
C VAL A 119 7.40 14.37 -1.37
N THR A 120 6.43 14.99 -2.04
CA THR A 120 5.19 15.45 -1.40
C THR A 120 4.38 14.31 -0.83
N SER A 121 4.29 13.17 -1.53
CA SER A 121 3.63 11.97 -1.03
C SER A 121 4.24 11.47 0.28
N ILE A 122 5.58 11.37 0.34
CA ILE A 122 6.29 10.93 1.55
C ILE A 122 5.97 11.84 2.73
N ILE A 123 5.99 13.17 2.51
CA ILE A 123 5.66 14.15 3.54
C ILE A 123 4.22 13.97 4.05
N ILE A 124 3.26 13.81 3.13
CA ILE A 124 1.85 13.63 3.47
C ILE A 124 1.63 12.32 4.24
N ALA A 125 2.20 11.22 3.75
CA ALA A 125 2.08 9.90 4.37
C ALA A 125 2.65 9.91 5.80
N ILE A 126 3.87 10.43 5.98
CA ILE A 126 4.50 10.53 7.30
C ILE A 126 3.67 11.42 8.23
N THR A 127 3.22 12.58 7.77
CA THR A 127 2.43 13.50 8.59
C THR A 127 1.12 12.85 9.03
N ALA A 128 0.42 12.18 8.11
CA ALA A 128 -0.82 11.46 8.41
C ALA A 128 -0.59 10.27 9.36
N GLY A 129 0.49 9.49 9.17
CA GLY A 129 0.83 8.37 10.03
C GLY A 129 1.23 8.79 11.45
N ILE A 130 1.97 9.88 11.59
CA ILE A 130 2.31 10.47 12.90
C ILE A 130 1.06 10.98 13.59
N LEU A 131 0.20 11.72 12.86
CA LEU A 131 -1.05 12.22 13.40
C LEU A 131 -1.94 11.07 13.89
N GLN A 132 -2.08 10.01 13.09
CA GLN A 132 -2.84 8.82 13.47
C GLN A 132 -2.28 8.16 14.74
N ASN A 133 -0.96 8.08 14.87
CA ASN A 133 -0.31 7.51 16.04
C ASN A 133 -0.54 8.35 17.32
N ILE A 134 -0.64 9.68 17.18
CA ILE A 134 -1.00 10.59 18.30
C ILE A 134 -2.46 10.39 18.72
N PHE A 135 -3.38 10.27 17.76
CA PHE A 135 -4.80 10.03 18.03
C PHE A 135 -5.02 8.67 18.74
N ASP A 136 -4.32 7.63 18.29
CA ASP A 136 -4.42 6.28 18.87
C ASP A 136 -3.93 6.24 20.33
N LYS A 137 -2.80 6.91 20.61
CA LYS A 137 -2.26 7.06 21.97
C LYS A 137 -3.21 7.83 22.91
N LYS A 138 -4.06 8.70 22.34
CA LYS A 138 -5.08 9.47 23.06
C LYS A 138 -6.32 8.62 23.37
N GLU A 139 -6.68 7.67 22.50
CA GLU A 139 -7.75 6.69 22.75
C GLU A 139 -7.36 5.67 23.83
N GLU A 140 -6.13 5.15 23.82
CA GLU A 140 -5.68 4.21 24.86
C GLU A 140 -5.69 4.84 26.26
N LYS A 141 -5.23 6.09 26.39
CA LYS A 141 -5.27 6.83 27.66
C LYS A 141 -6.68 7.12 28.18
N LYS A 142 -7.69 7.19 27.29
CA LYS A 142 -9.08 7.45 27.66
C LYS A 142 -9.81 6.19 28.12
N LYS A 143 -9.30 5.00 27.76
CA LYS A 143 -9.89 3.70 28.12
C LYS A 143 -9.34 3.13 29.43
N SER A 144 -8.27 3.72 29.96
CA SER A 144 -7.61 3.37 31.22
C SER A 144 -7.96 4.30 32.39
N ILE A 145 -8.95 5.17 32.23
CA ILE A 145 -9.54 6.05 33.24
C ILE A 145 -11.01 5.67 33.35
#